data_AF-A0A0F9B7A6-F1
#
_entry.id   AF-A0A0F9B7A6-F1
#
_cell.length_a   1.000
_cell.length_b   1.000
_cell.length_c   1.000
_cell.angle_alpha   90.00
_cell.angle_beta   90.00
_cell.angle_gamma   90.00
#
_symmetry.space_group_name_H-M   'P 1'
#
loop_
_entity.id
_entity.type
_entity.pdbx_description
1 polymer ?
#
loop_
_entity_poly.entity_id
_entity_poly.type
_entity_poly.pdbx_seq_one_letter_code
_entity_poly.pdbx_strand_id
1 'polypeptide(L)' 'EVRALSEIVGKGGLTEVDRKYMDVGDMFEKEFLSQGLDENRNLEETLGLQWKVASALPKNELTKVKDKFIDQYYKASK' A
#
# COMPACT_ATOMS: atom_id res chain seq x y z
N GLU A 1 -10.47 7.36 -5.15
CA GLU A 1 -10.76 8.81 -4.91
C GLU A 1 -9.52 9.69 -5.13
N VAL A 2 -8.37 9.40 -4.49
CA VAL A 2 -7.13 10.21 -4.66
C VAL A 2 -6.64 10.30 -6.12
N ARG A 3 -6.72 9.22 -6.92
CA ARG A 3 -6.37 9.26 -8.36
C ARG A 3 -7.25 10.27 -9.13
N ALA A 4 -8.56 10.22 -8.93
CA ALA A 4 -9.50 11.15 -9.55
C ALA A 4 -9.28 12.60 -9.08
N LEU A 5 -8.96 12.79 -7.79
CA LEU A 5 -8.59 14.11 -7.27
C LEU A 5 -7.30 14.62 -7.95
N SER A 6 -6.28 13.78 -8.08
CA SER A 6 -5.04 14.13 -8.77
C SER A 6 -5.23 14.54 -10.24
N GLU A 7 -6.21 13.96 -10.93
CA GLU A 7 -6.55 14.33 -12.32
C GLU A 7 -7.21 15.72 -12.39
N ILE A 8 -7.94 16.12 -11.35
CA ILE A 8 -8.65 17.41 -11.28
C ILE A 8 -7.71 18.54 -10.81
N VAL A 9 -6.96 18.34 -9.72
CA VAL A 9 -6.13 19.40 -9.11
C VAL A 9 -4.66 19.37 -9.55
N GLY A 10 -4.25 18.34 -10.29
CA GLY A 10 -2.86 18.09 -10.67
C GLY A 10 -2.00 17.60 -9.49
N LYS A 11 -0.85 17.00 -9.80
CA LYS A 11 0.05 16.39 -8.78
C LYS A 11 0.55 17.40 -7.72
N GLY A 12 0.60 18.68 -8.03
CA GLY A 12 1.02 19.75 -7.13
C GLY A 12 -0.01 20.11 -6.04
N GLY A 13 -1.29 19.73 -6.21
CA GLY A 13 -2.35 19.99 -5.24
C GLY A 13 -2.51 18.90 -4.17
N LEU A 14 -1.77 17.79 -4.28
CA LEU A 14 -1.87 16.66 -3.36
C LEU A 14 -1.11 16.95 -2.05
N THR A 15 -1.65 16.50 -0.92
CA THR A 15 -0.89 16.46 0.33
C THR A 15 0.21 15.40 0.26
N GLU A 16 1.13 15.41 1.22
CA GLU A 16 2.16 14.36 1.30
C GLU A 16 1.55 12.98 1.51
N VAL A 17 0.50 12.90 2.33
CA VAL A 17 -0.22 11.66 2.60
C VAL A 17 -0.95 11.16 1.35
N ASP A 18 -1.61 12.05 0.60
CA ASP A 18 -2.27 11.70 -0.68
C ASP A 18 -1.26 11.11 -1.68
N ARG A 19 -0.05 11.67 -1.77
CA ARG A 19 1.01 11.11 -2.61
C ARG A 19 1.37 9.70 -2.18
N LYS A 20 1.51 9.43 -0.87
CA LYS A 20 1.77 8.08 -0.36
C LYS A 20 0.62 7.11 -0.70
N TYR A 21 -0.63 7.56 -0.64
CA TYR A 21 -1.76 6.74 -1.09
C TYR A 21 -1.70 6.41 -2.59
N MET A 22 -1.23 7.35 -3.43
CA MET A 22 -1.00 7.08 -4.86
C MET A 22 0.11 6.04 -5.06
N ASP A 23 1.23 6.19 -4.36
CA ASP A 23 2.37 5.27 -4.44
C ASP A 23 1.96 3.86 -3.99
N VAL A 24 1.19 3.75 -2.89
CA VAL A 24 0.66 2.48 -2.40
C VAL A 24 -0.31 1.85 -3.40
N GLY A 25 -1.14 2.65 -4.08
CA GLY A 25 -2.01 2.16 -5.15
C GLY A 25 -1.23 1.56 -6.31
N ASP A 26 -0.16 2.24 -6.76
CA ASP A 26 0.72 1.75 -7.81
C ASP A 26 1.47 0.47 -7.38
N MET A 27 1.95 0.41 -6.14
CA MET A 27 2.59 -0.78 -5.58
C MET A 27 1.60 -1.95 -5.45
N PHE A 28 0.37 -1.69 -5.02
CA PHE A 28 -0.67 -2.70 -4.91
C PHE A 28 -0.97 -3.34 -6.26
N GLU A 29 -1.13 -2.54 -7.31
CA GLU A 29 -1.39 -3.04 -8.66
C GLU A 29 -0.20 -3.85 -9.22
N LYS A 30 1.02 -3.35 -9.05
CA LYS A 30 2.23 -3.93 -9.65
C LYS A 30 2.80 -5.11 -8.87
N GLU A 31 2.71 -5.11 -7.55
CA GLU A 31 3.37 -6.11 -6.71
C GLU A 31 2.37 -7.10 -6.10
N PHE A 32 1.19 -6.65 -5.69
CA PHE A 32 0.22 -7.51 -5.03
C PHE A 32 -0.76 -8.14 -6.02
N LEU A 33 -1.45 -7.33 -6.84
CA LEU A 33 -2.44 -7.83 -7.81
C LEU A 33 -1.80 -8.53 -9.01
N SER A 34 -0.70 -7.99 -9.52
CA SER A 34 0.00 -8.59 -10.66
C SER A 34 0.78 -9.82 -10.20
N GLN A 35 0.25 -10.98 -10.54
CA GLN A 35 0.89 -12.28 -10.33
C GLN A 35 1.25 -12.87 -11.69
N GLY A 36 2.43 -13.44 -11.81
CA GLY A 36 2.89 -14.09 -13.04
C GLY A 36 2.01 -15.28 -13.43
N LEU A 37 1.95 -15.60 -14.72
CA LEU A 37 1.17 -16.75 -15.21
C LEU A 37 1.60 -18.08 -14.61
N ASP A 38 2.90 -18.23 -14.36
CA ASP A 38 3.51 -19.43 -13.76
C ASP A 38 3.87 -19.23 -12.28
N GLU A 39 3.39 -18.16 -11.65
CA GLU A 39 3.65 -17.86 -10.26
C GLU A 39 2.57 -18.51 -9.38
N ASN A 40 2.98 -19.29 -8.38
CA ASN A 40 2.08 -19.87 -7.39
C ASN A 40 2.46 -19.33 -6.00
N ARG A 41 1.60 -18.47 -5.44
CA ARG A 41 1.78 -17.88 -4.11
C ARG A 41 0.94 -18.64 -3.10
N ASN A 42 1.56 -19.03 -1.99
CA ASN A 42 0.82 -19.47 -0.81
C ASN A 42 0.24 -18.26 -0.05
N LEU A 43 -0.51 -18.55 1.01
CA LEU A 43 -1.20 -17.53 1.78
C LEU A 43 -0.22 -16.61 2.51
N GLU A 44 0.85 -17.17 3.07
CA GLU A 44 1.88 -16.45 3.81
C GLU A 44 2.64 -15.46 2.91
N GLU A 45 2.97 -15.87 1.69
CA GLU A 45 3.59 -15.02 0.67
C GLU A 45 2.66 -13.88 0.28
N THR A 46 1.38 -14.19 0.03
CA THR A 46 0.35 -13.20 -0.31
C THR A 46 0.19 -12.18 0.82
N LEU A 47 0.07 -12.63 2.07
CA LEU A 47 -0.03 -11.75 3.23
C LEU A 47 1.25 -10.93 3.43
N GLY A 48 2.42 -11.51 3.14
CA GLY A 48 3.71 -10.81 3.17
C GLY A 48 3.77 -9.66 2.16
N LEU A 49 3.29 -9.87 0.93
CA LEU A 49 3.18 -8.83 -0.09
C LEU A 49 2.18 -7.74 0.33
N GLN A 50 1.04 -8.12 0.90
CA GLN A 50 0.08 -7.14 1.41
C GLN A 50 0.69 -6.25 2.49
N TRP A 51 1.45 -6.83 3.43
CA TRP A 51 2.15 -6.06 4.46
C TRP A 51 3.27 -5.20 3.89
N LYS A 52 3.97 -5.64 2.84
CA LYS A 52 4.94 -4.81 2.12
C LYS A 52 4.26 -3.56 1.54
N VAL A 53 3.13 -3.74 0.84
CA VAL A 53 2.37 -2.64 0.24
C VAL A 53 1.78 -1.72 1.30
N ALA A 54 1.13 -2.27 2.33
CA ALA A 54 0.51 -1.49 3.39
C ALA A 54 1.53 -0.70 4.22
N SER A 55 2.76 -1.22 4.38
CA SER A 55 3.80 -0.54 5.16
C SER A 55 4.40 0.69 4.47
N ALA A 56 4.08 0.94 3.20
CA ALA A 56 4.43 2.20 2.53
C ALA A 56 3.57 3.37 3.03
N LEU A 57 2.41 3.10 3.65
CA LEU A 57 1.64 4.11 4.37
C LEU A 57 2.23 4.38 5.76
N PRO A 58 2.10 5.61 6.28
CA PRO A 58 2.34 5.91 7.69
C PRO A 58 1.48 5.02 8.61
N LYS A 59 2.03 4.60 9.75
CA LYS A 59 1.35 3.70 10.69
C LYS A 59 -0.03 4.19 11.13
N ASN A 60 -0.21 5.51 11.31
CA ASN A 60 -1.47 6.12 11.70
C ASN A 60 -2.58 6.02 10.64
N GLU A 61 -2.23 5.74 9.37
CA GLU A 61 -3.18 5.55 8.29
C GLU A 61 -3.78 4.12 8.27
N LEU A 62 -3.17 3.16 8.99
CA LEU A 62 -3.62 1.76 9.07
C LEU A 62 -4.79 1.56 10.04
N THR A 63 -5.83 2.40 9.93
CA THR A 63 -6.95 2.53 10.89
C THR A 63 -7.86 1.30 10.98
N LYS A 64 -7.77 0.35 10.05
CA LYS A 64 -8.62 -0.84 9.98
C LYS A 64 -7.94 -2.12 10.47
N VAL A 65 -6.70 -2.02 10.95
CA VAL A 65 -5.93 -3.17 11.46
C VAL A 65 -5.70 -2.99 12.94
N LYS A 66 -5.82 -4.07 13.72
CA LYS A 66 -5.55 -4.03 15.17
C LYS A 66 -4.06 -3.77 15.41
N ASP A 67 -3.74 -2.93 16.40
CA ASP A 67 -2.37 -2.54 16.74
C ASP A 67 -1.43 -3.73 16.89
N LYS A 68 -1.88 -4.81 17.56
CA LYS A 68 -1.07 -6.03 17.73
C LYS A 68 -0.52 -6.61 16.42
N PHE A 69 -1.26 -6.49 15.32
CA PHE A 69 -0.82 -6.99 14.02
C PHE A 69 0.06 -5.97 13.30
N ILE A 70 -0.23 -4.68 13.48
CA ILE A 70 0.62 -3.61 12.97
C ILE A 70 2.02 -3.72 13.62
N ASP A 71 2.09 -3.88 14.93
CA ASP A 71 3.36 -4.03 15.65
C ASP A 71 4.17 -5.25 15.22
N GLN A 72 3.48 -6.33 14.82
CA GLN A 72 4.11 -7.57 14.42
C GLN A 72 4.59 -7.56 12.96
N TYR A 73 3.86 -6.91 12.05
CA TYR A 73 4.06 -7.08 10.60
C TYR A 73 4.38 -5.79 9.84
N TYR A 74 4.20 -4.61 10.44
CA TYR A 74 4.55 -3.34 9.81
C TYR A 74 6.06 -3.23 9.64
N LYS A 75 6.51 -3.03 8.40
CA LYS A 75 7.92 -2.86 8.05
C LYS A 75 8.13 -1.41 7.63
N ALA A 76 8.48 -0.55 8.58
CA ALA A 76 8.81 0.83 8.29
C ALA A 76 9.87 0.88 7.18
N SER A 77 9.57 1.54 6.05
CA SER A 77 10.61 1.90 5.09
C SER A 77 11.59 2.83 5.81
N LYS A 78 12.86 2.44 5.86
CA LYS A 78 13.94 3.34 6.28
C LYS A 78 14.06 4.52 5.34
#